data_AF-A0A0J9YUE0-F1
#
_entry.id   AF-A0A0J9YUE0-F1
#
_cell.length_a   1.000
_cell.length_b   1.000
_cell.length_c   1.000
_cell.angle_alpha   90.00
_cell.angle_beta   90.00
_cell.angle_gamma   90.00
#
_symmetry.space_group_name_H-M   'P 1'
#
loop_
_entity.id
_entity.type
_entity.pdbx_description
1 polymer ?
#
loop_
_entity_poly.entity_id
_entity_poly.type
_entity_poly.pdbx_seq_one_letter_code
_entity_poly.pdbx_strand_id
1 'polypeptide(L)'
;MCTRNLVRKYCRGISAERKAMMQQKVVTSEIFRGKKEGYAESLNQLFAGSRLDESNINPKVLQLLGSEKIQRSAYLVELSKVKQKIEYAAVRGVSTSSLSDGILVIHISPADKQQKGDVILQCEHIFEVATKLAMLIRKEHTVRVVQGSLQFYVSPGREGTIVFETGEEDQVYKDKNGQLRVVSAGKKT
;
A
#
# COMPACT_ATOMS: atom_id res chain seq x y z
N MET A 1 40.49 13.77 4.78
CA MET A 1 39.57 13.25 5.82
C MET A 1 39.41 11.74 5.65
N CYS A 2 39.61 10.93 6.70
CA CYS A 2 39.48 9.47 6.64
C CYS A 2 38.01 9.02 6.55
N THR A 3 37.72 7.97 5.78
CA THR A 3 36.37 7.40 5.56
C THR A 3 35.63 7.12 6.88
N ARG A 4 36.33 6.62 7.89
CA ARG A 4 35.76 6.33 9.21
C ARG A 4 35.21 7.60 9.91
N ASN A 5 35.87 8.73 9.74
CA ASN A 5 35.42 10.02 10.28
C ASN A 5 34.22 10.58 9.51
N LEU A 6 34.18 10.39 8.19
CA LEU A 6 33.04 10.76 7.35
C LEU A 6 31.78 9.96 7.71
N VAL A 7 31.90 8.63 7.84
CA VAL A 7 30.81 7.74 8.26
C VAL A 7 30.29 8.15 9.64
N ARG A 8 31.19 8.35 10.62
CA ARG A 8 30.80 8.76 11.97
C ARG A 8 30.07 10.10 11.97
N LYS A 9 30.55 11.08 11.21
CA LYS A 9 29.93 12.41 11.09
C LYS A 9 28.53 12.29 10.47
N TYR A 10 28.39 11.52 9.40
CA TYR A 10 27.11 11.27 8.74
C TYR A 10 26.10 10.57 9.67
N CYS A 11 26.48 9.43 10.27
CA CYS A 11 25.60 8.65 11.13
C CYS A 11 25.17 9.39 12.40
N ARG A 12 25.99 10.32 12.91
CA ARG A 12 25.64 11.14 14.08
C ARG A 12 24.87 12.42 13.72
N GLY A 13 25.03 12.93 12.51
CA GLY A 13 24.38 14.16 12.05
C GLY A 13 22.98 13.97 11.47
N ILE A 14 22.54 12.73 11.27
CA ILE A 14 21.21 12.41 10.74
C ILE A 14 20.17 12.35 11.88
N SER A 15 19.04 13.04 11.71
CA SER A 15 17.92 12.94 12.67
C SER A 15 17.25 11.56 12.58
N ALA A 16 16.56 11.15 13.65
CA ALA A 16 15.83 9.88 13.69
C ALA A 16 14.74 9.82 12.60
N GLU A 17 14.01 10.92 12.38
CA GLU A 17 12.99 11.05 11.34
C GLU A 17 13.59 10.86 9.94
N ARG A 18 14.70 11.56 9.64
CA ARG A 18 15.35 11.47 8.34
C ARG A 18 15.91 10.07 8.10
N LYS A 19 16.42 9.41 9.14
CA LYS A 19 16.87 8.01 9.09
C LYS A 19 15.71 7.06 8.78
N ALA A 20 14.56 7.21 9.46
CA ALA A 20 13.38 6.39 9.23
C ALA A 20 12.84 6.54 7.79
N MET A 21 12.79 7.78 7.29
CA MET A 21 12.40 8.06 5.90
C MET A 21 13.39 7.43 4.90
N MET A 22 14.70 7.53 5.13
CA MET A 22 15.68 6.87 4.25
C MET A 22 15.52 5.35 4.25
N GLN A 23 15.27 4.74 5.41
CA GLN A 23 15.00 3.30 5.51
C GLN A 23 13.76 2.91 4.70
N GLN A 24 12.67 3.69 4.79
CA GLN A 24 11.48 3.49 3.96
C GLN A 24 11.83 3.56 2.46
N LYS A 25 12.63 4.53 2.02
CA LYS A 25 13.03 4.67 0.61
C LYS A 25 13.89 3.50 0.12
N VAL A 26 14.76 2.94 0.97
CA VAL A 26 15.53 1.72 0.64
C VAL A 26 14.57 0.56 0.37
N VAL A 27 13.66 0.27 1.30
CA VAL A 27 12.64 -0.80 1.16
C VAL A 27 11.77 -0.55 -0.09
N THR A 28 11.35 0.69 -0.31
CA THR A 28 10.56 1.06 -1.50
C THR A 28 11.33 0.72 -2.78
N SER A 29 12.64 1.00 -2.81
CA SER A 29 13.46 0.73 -3.98
C SER A 29 13.63 -0.76 -4.26
N GLU A 30 13.76 -1.58 -3.23
CA GLU A 30 13.85 -3.04 -3.38
C GLU A 30 12.55 -3.64 -3.94
N ILE A 31 11.42 -3.08 -3.52
CA ILE A 31 10.09 -3.54 -3.97
C ILE A 31 9.78 -3.07 -5.40
N PHE A 32 10.04 -1.80 -5.74
CA PHE A 32 9.44 -1.16 -6.92
C PHE A 32 10.40 -0.80 -8.05
N ARG A 33 11.71 -0.69 -7.78
CA ARG A 33 12.68 -0.25 -8.81
C ARG A 33 12.65 -1.19 -10.01
N GLY A 34 12.36 -0.62 -11.19
CA GLY A 34 12.30 -1.35 -12.46
C GLY A 34 11.10 -2.30 -12.59
N LYS A 35 10.15 -2.30 -11.64
CA LYS A 35 9.00 -3.22 -11.63
C LYS A 35 7.67 -2.52 -11.81
N LYS A 36 7.54 -1.28 -11.31
CA LYS A 36 6.31 -0.47 -11.40
C LYS A 36 6.59 0.89 -12.02
N GLU A 37 5.77 1.27 -12.99
CA GLU A 37 5.75 2.61 -13.59
C GLU A 37 5.46 3.69 -12.54
N GLY A 38 5.94 4.91 -12.77
CA GLY A 38 5.79 6.00 -11.80
C GLY A 38 6.79 5.97 -10.64
N TYR A 39 7.59 4.90 -10.49
CA TYR A 39 8.56 4.79 -9.39
C TYR A 39 9.64 5.88 -9.46
N ALA A 40 10.14 6.18 -10.65
CA ALA A 40 11.20 7.19 -10.82
C ALA A 40 10.71 8.59 -10.38
N GLU A 41 9.49 8.93 -10.74
CA GLU A 41 8.82 10.19 -10.40
C GLU A 41 8.51 10.27 -8.90
N SER A 42 8.19 9.13 -8.27
CA SER A 42 7.95 9.03 -6.83
C SER A 42 9.18 9.37 -5.97
N LEU A 43 10.39 9.38 -6.56
CA LEU A 43 11.63 9.71 -5.84
C LEU A 43 11.65 11.17 -5.38
N ASN A 44 11.01 12.07 -6.13
CA ASN A 44 10.93 13.49 -5.81
C ASN A 44 9.90 13.80 -4.70
N GLN A 45 9.05 12.82 -4.37
CA GLN A 45 8.03 12.97 -3.34
C GLN A 45 8.51 12.38 -2.01
N LEU A 46 8.61 13.21 -0.98
CA LEU A 46 8.96 12.75 0.37
C LEU A 46 7.79 11.99 1.00
N PHE A 47 8.11 10.97 1.80
CA PHE A 47 7.12 10.27 2.59
C PHE A 47 6.77 11.11 3.81
N ALA A 48 5.47 11.31 4.06
CA ALA A 48 5.00 12.06 5.21
C ALA A 48 4.93 11.17 6.46
N GLY A 49 4.86 11.74 7.67
CA GLY A 49 4.53 10.98 8.88
C GLY A 49 3.10 10.45 8.81
N SER A 50 2.15 11.37 8.63
CA SER A 50 0.73 11.09 8.36
C SER A 50 0.28 11.86 7.12
N ARG A 51 -0.57 11.25 6.31
CA ARG A 51 -1.32 11.90 5.22
C ARG A 51 -2.76 12.24 5.63
N LEU A 52 -3.16 11.81 6.84
CA LEU A 52 -4.45 12.11 7.43
C LEU A 52 -4.27 13.25 8.42
N ASP A 53 -5.05 14.31 8.27
CA ASP A 53 -5.20 15.32 9.31
C ASP A 53 -6.12 14.76 10.40
N GLU A 54 -5.67 14.81 11.65
CA GLU A 54 -6.45 14.37 12.81
C GLU A 54 -7.78 15.12 12.91
N SER A 55 -7.82 16.38 12.45
CA SER A 55 -9.04 17.19 12.41
C SER A 55 -10.11 16.60 11.47
N ASN A 56 -9.70 15.80 10.49
CA ASN A 56 -10.60 15.17 9.52
C ASN A 56 -11.09 13.80 9.98
N ILE A 57 -10.54 13.26 11.07
CA ILE A 57 -10.95 11.96 11.61
C ILE A 57 -12.04 12.19 12.66
N ASN A 58 -13.15 11.47 12.54
CA ASN A 58 -14.22 11.60 13.52
C ASN A 58 -13.72 11.22 14.94
N PRO A 59 -13.98 12.04 15.97
CA PRO A 59 -13.47 11.79 17.32
C PRO A 59 -13.97 10.46 17.92
N LYS A 60 -15.16 9.98 17.52
CA LYS A 60 -15.65 8.65 17.93
C LYS A 60 -14.77 7.54 17.37
N VAL A 61 -14.29 7.69 16.15
CA VAL A 61 -13.36 6.73 15.54
C VAL A 61 -12.02 6.78 16.27
N LEU A 62 -11.47 7.97 16.56
CA LEU A 62 -10.23 8.09 17.34
C LEU A 62 -10.34 7.42 18.72
N GLN A 63 -11.46 7.62 19.42
CA GLN A 63 -11.73 6.99 20.71
C GLN A 63 -11.80 5.46 20.60
N LEU A 64 -12.44 4.93 19.54
CA LEU A 64 -12.51 3.49 19.28
C LEU A 64 -11.14 2.91 18.88
N LEU A 65 -10.33 3.69 18.16
CA LEU A 65 -9.12 3.22 17.52
C LEU A 65 -7.96 3.00 18.49
N GLY A 66 -7.88 3.69 19.63
CA GLY A 66 -6.92 3.46 20.73
C GLY A 66 -5.44 3.22 20.33
N SER A 67 -4.48 3.98 20.86
CA SER A 67 -3.07 3.94 20.42
C SER A 67 -2.45 2.54 20.23
N GLU A 68 -2.73 1.58 21.12
CA GLU A 68 -2.21 0.20 21.00
C GLU A 68 -2.84 -0.62 19.87
N LYS A 69 -4.10 -0.38 19.50
CA LYS A 69 -4.81 -1.21 18.51
C LYS A 69 -4.39 -0.83 17.07
N ILE A 70 -4.05 0.44 16.83
CA ILE A 70 -3.54 0.93 15.53
C ILE A 70 -2.18 0.30 15.18
N GLN A 71 -1.38 -0.06 16.19
CA GLN A 71 -0.06 -0.69 15.97
C GLN A 71 -0.15 -2.12 15.41
N ARG A 72 -1.28 -2.81 15.58
CA ARG A 72 -1.45 -4.23 15.19
C ARG A 72 -2.47 -4.44 14.08
N SER A 73 -3.18 -3.40 13.66
CA SER A 73 -4.27 -3.51 12.69
C SER A 73 -4.40 -2.26 11.84
N ALA A 74 -4.77 -2.46 10.57
CA ALA A 74 -5.27 -1.40 9.69
C ALA A 74 -6.79 -1.30 9.81
N TYR A 75 -7.31 -0.10 9.61
CA TYR A 75 -8.74 0.19 9.71
C TYR A 75 -9.21 0.92 8.46
N LEU A 76 -10.24 0.37 7.81
CA LEU A 76 -10.96 1.07 6.77
C LEU A 76 -12.11 1.84 7.41
N VAL A 77 -12.09 3.16 7.29
CA VAL A 77 -13.07 4.06 7.90
C VAL A 77 -13.80 4.81 6.81
N GLU A 78 -15.12 4.88 6.91
CA GLU A 78 -15.96 5.79 6.15
C GLU A 78 -16.59 6.78 7.11
N LEU A 79 -16.16 8.04 7.04
CA LEU A 79 -16.62 9.13 7.92
C LEU A 79 -16.48 8.78 9.41
N SER A 80 -17.58 8.39 10.06
CA SER A 80 -17.65 8.04 11.48
C SER A 80 -17.74 6.53 11.74
N LYS A 81 -17.70 5.70 10.70
CA LYS A 81 -17.93 4.26 10.79
C LYS A 81 -16.68 3.48 10.36
N VAL A 82 -16.22 2.60 11.24
CA VAL A 82 -15.23 1.59 10.88
C VAL A 82 -15.93 0.52 10.01
N LYS A 83 -15.58 0.47 8.73
CA LYS A 83 -16.09 -0.53 7.78
C LYS A 83 -15.43 -1.89 7.95
N GLN A 84 -14.13 -1.89 8.27
CA GLN A 84 -13.35 -3.11 8.39
C GLN A 84 -12.13 -2.87 9.26
N LYS A 85 -11.82 -3.84 10.13
CA LYS A 85 -10.56 -3.97 10.85
C LYS A 85 -9.78 -5.11 10.20
N ILE A 86 -8.50 -4.90 9.93
CA ILE A 86 -7.60 -5.87 9.31
C ILE A 86 -6.40 -6.02 10.21
N GLU A 87 -6.26 -7.18 10.85
CA GLU A 87 -5.09 -7.45 11.69
C GLU A 87 -3.88 -7.75 10.81
N TYR A 88 -2.71 -7.17 11.11
CA TYR A 88 -1.50 -7.41 10.29
C TYR A 88 -1.09 -8.88 10.26
N ALA A 89 -1.40 -9.63 11.32
CA ALA A 89 -1.19 -11.08 11.36
C ALA A 89 -1.98 -11.82 10.27
N ALA A 90 -3.22 -11.37 9.99
CA ALA A 90 -4.10 -11.94 8.98
C ALA A 90 -3.75 -11.51 7.55
N VAL A 91 -2.92 -10.48 7.35
CA VAL A 91 -2.49 -10.06 6.01
C VAL A 91 -1.50 -11.09 5.45
N ARG A 92 -1.89 -11.74 4.35
CA ARG A 92 -1.04 -12.69 3.60
C ARG A 92 -0.01 -11.96 2.74
N GLY A 93 -0.40 -10.81 2.19
CA GLY A 93 0.46 -10.02 1.32
C GLY A 93 -0.29 -8.83 0.76
N VAL A 94 0.42 -8.02 -0.02
CA VAL A 94 -0.08 -6.85 -0.70
C VAL A 94 0.34 -6.97 -2.17
N SER A 95 -0.57 -6.67 -3.09
CA SER A 95 -0.28 -6.68 -4.52
C SER A 95 -0.63 -5.34 -5.15
N THR A 96 0.11 -4.96 -6.17
CA THR A 96 -0.21 -3.85 -7.05
C THR A 96 0.20 -4.21 -8.47
N SER A 97 -0.36 -3.55 -9.48
CA SER A 97 0.06 -3.74 -10.86
C SER A 97 1.44 -3.13 -11.13
N SER A 98 2.01 -3.43 -12.29
CA SER A 98 3.18 -2.73 -12.83
C SER A 98 2.85 -1.35 -13.43
N LEU A 99 1.58 -0.99 -13.62
CA LEU A 99 1.15 0.23 -14.31
C LEU A 99 1.00 1.41 -13.33
N SER A 100 0.78 2.62 -13.85
CA SER A 100 0.53 3.82 -13.04
C SER A 100 -0.95 4.00 -12.63
N ASP A 101 -1.64 2.91 -12.27
CA ASP A 101 -3.10 2.89 -12.01
C ASP A 101 -3.54 3.25 -10.57
N GLY A 102 -2.60 3.31 -9.63
CA GLY A 102 -2.90 3.55 -8.22
C GLY A 102 -3.65 2.41 -7.49
N ILE A 103 -3.76 1.21 -8.07
CA ILE A 103 -4.49 0.09 -7.45
C ILE A 103 -3.60 -0.69 -6.48
N LEU A 104 -4.08 -0.84 -5.25
CA LEU A 104 -3.49 -1.62 -4.17
C LEU A 104 -4.47 -2.69 -3.68
N VAL A 105 -4.03 -3.93 -3.60
CA VAL A 105 -4.81 -5.06 -3.09
C VAL A 105 -4.16 -5.62 -1.85
N ILE A 106 -4.88 -5.66 -0.73
CA ILE A 106 -4.43 -6.26 0.53
C ILE A 106 -5.06 -7.65 0.62
N HIS A 107 -4.23 -8.69 0.56
CA HIS A 107 -4.68 -10.07 0.66
C HIS A 107 -4.85 -10.48 2.11
N ILE A 108 -6.03 -10.95 2.47
CA ILE A 108 -6.38 -11.30 3.85
C ILE A 108 -6.64 -12.80 3.93
N SER A 109 -5.96 -13.46 4.86
CA SER A 109 -6.21 -14.87 5.14
C SER A 109 -7.63 -15.02 5.71
N PRO A 110 -8.46 -15.91 5.16
CA PRO A 110 -9.75 -16.21 5.75
C PRO A 110 -9.52 -16.94 7.07
N ALA A 111 -9.68 -16.23 8.19
CA ALA A 111 -9.61 -16.85 9.52
C ALA A 111 -10.91 -17.62 9.85
N ASP A 112 -12.06 -17.15 9.35
CA ASP A 112 -13.39 -17.71 9.57
C ASP A 112 -14.34 -17.41 8.39
N LYS A 113 -15.42 -18.19 8.25
CA LYS A 113 -16.45 -18.01 7.20
C LYS A 113 -17.18 -16.66 7.24
N GLN A 114 -17.08 -15.90 8.32
CA GLN A 114 -17.74 -14.60 8.49
C GLN A 114 -16.83 -13.39 8.17
N GLN A 115 -15.53 -13.61 7.97
CA GLN A 115 -14.58 -12.52 7.73
C GLN A 115 -14.58 -12.09 6.26
N LYS A 116 -14.47 -10.77 6.04
CA LYS A 116 -14.39 -10.17 4.70
C LYS A 116 -13.11 -10.63 3.99
N GLY A 117 -13.17 -10.75 2.67
CA GLY A 117 -12.02 -11.11 1.85
C GLY A 117 -11.02 -9.97 1.64
N ASP A 118 -10.24 -10.09 0.58
CA ASP A 118 -9.25 -9.13 0.13
C ASP A 118 -9.85 -7.73 -0.05
N VAL A 119 -9.03 -6.71 0.21
CA VAL A 119 -9.42 -5.31 0.12
C VAL A 119 -8.72 -4.66 -1.06
N ILE A 120 -9.49 -4.12 -2.00
CA ILE A 120 -8.99 -3.37 -3.16
C ILE A 120 -9.19 -1.88 -2.88
N LEU A 121 -8.12 -1.10 -3.02
CA LEU A 121 -8.11 0.35 -2.80
C LEU A 121 -7.46 1.05 -3.98
N GLN A 122 -7.97 2.22 -4.32
CA GLN A 122 -7.27 3.18 -5.17
C GLN A 122 -6.53 4.17 -4.27
N CYS A 123 -5.24 4.35 -4.48
CA CYS A 123 -4.34 5.11 -3.62
C CYS A 123 -3.41 5.97 -4.46
N GLU A 124 -3.43 7.29 -4.20
CA GLU A 124 -2.53 8.24 -4.85
C GLU A 124 -1.05 7.99 -4.45
N HIS A 125 -0.81 7.74 -3.16
CA HIS A 125 0.55 7.54 -2.61
C HIS A 125 0.92 6.06 -2.48
N ILE A 126 0.73 5.28 -3.55
CA ILE A 126 0.84 3.81 -3.49
C ILE A 126 2.19 3.30 -3.00
N PHE A 127 3.29 3.92 -3.43
CA PHE A 127 4.64 3.56 -3.00
C PHE A 127 4.86 3.77 -1.50
N GLU A 128 4.32 4.87 -0.95
CA GLU A 128 4.40 5.19 0.47
C GLU A 128 3.56 4.19 1.28
N VAL A 129 2.29 3.99 0.90
CA VAL A 129 1.35 3.11 1.61
C VAL A 129 1.82 1.67 1.60
N ALA A 130 2.19 1.12 0.43
CA ALA A 130 2.64 -0.26 0.31
C ALA A 130 3.93 -0.52 1.12
N THR A 131 4.88 0.41 1.09
CA THR A 131 6.15 0.28 1.84
C THR A 131 5.90 0.34 3.34
N LYS A 132 5.10 1.30 3.81
CA LYS A 132 4.75 1.40 5.24
C LYS A 132 4.01 0.15 5.72
N LEU A 133 3.07 -0.37 4.94
CA LEU A 133 2.39 -1.64 5.24
C LEU A 133 3.37 -2.80 5.31
N ALA A 134 4.30 -2.92 4.35
CA ALA A 134 5.32 -3.97 4.35
C ALA A 134 6.17 -3.96 5.63
N MET A 135 6.60 -2.76 6.05
CA MET A 135 7.40 -2.58 7.27
C MET A 135 6.61 -2.87 8.56
N LEU A 136 5.29 -2.63 8.57
CA LEU A 136 4.42 -2.93 9.71
C LEU A 136 4.09 -4.42 9.81
N ILE A 137 3.83 -5.08 8.67
CA ILE A 137 3.49 -6.52 8.62
C ILE A 137 4.71 -7.40 8.94
N ARG A 138 5.93 -6.92 8.66
CA ARG A 138 7.21 -7.60 8.97
C ARG A 138 7.32 -9.01 8.39
N LYS A 139 6.71 -9.27 7.23
CA LYS A 139 6.90 -10.51 6.47
C LYS A 139 7.81 -10.23 5.27
N GLU A 140 8.72 -11.14 4.96
CA GLU A 140 9.52 -11.05 3.75
C GLU A 140 8.62 -11.12 2.51
N HIS A 141 9.00 -10.41 1.45
CA HIS A 141 8.25 -10.39 0.18
C HIS A 141 6.75 -10.07 0.31
N THR A 142 6.38 -9.26 1.32
CA THR A 142 4.97 -8.90 1.58
C THR A 142 4.31 -8.23 0.38
N VAL A 143 5.06 -7.41 -0.38
CA VAL A 143 4.52 -6.66 -1.52
C VAL A 143 4.95 -7.30 -2.84
N ARG A 144 3.98 -7.55 -3.72
CA ARG A 144 4.19 -8.06 -5.07
C ARG A 144 3.71 -7.07 -6.12
N VAL A 145 4.52 -6.90 -7.16
CA VAL A 145 4.14 -6.16 -8.37
C VAL A 145 3.77 -7.18 -9.43
N VAL A 146 2.56 -7.08 -9.99
CA VAL A 146 2.00 -8.06 -10.93
C VAL A 146 1.77 -7.43 -12.30
N GLN A 147 1.90 -8.25 -13.35
CA GLN A 147 1.65 -7.84 -14.74
C GLN A 147 0.44 -8.60 -15.29
N GLY A 148 -0.39 -7.92 -16.08
CA GLY A 148 -1.54 -8.52 -16.75
C GLY A 148 -2.75 -8.74 -15.84
N SER A 149 -2.72 -9.69 -14.90
CA SER A 149 -3.89 -9.98 -14.07
C SER A 149 -3.56 -10.37 -12.64
N LEU A 150 -4.54 -10.20 -11.75
CA LEU A 150 -4.46 -10.55 -10.34
C LEU A 150 -5.74 -11.22 -9.88
N GLN A 151 -5.62 -12.40 -9.28
CA GLN A 151 -6.72 -13.01 -8.55
C GLN A 151 -6.81 -12.43 -7.14
N PHE A 152 -8.05 -12.18 -6.70
CA PHE A 152 -8.35 -11.72 -5.36
C PHE A 152 -9.58 -12.45 -4.82
N TYR A 153 -9.66 -12.52 -3.51
CA TYR A 153 -10.72 -13.21 -2.82
C TYR A 153 -11.75 -12.21 -2.29
N VAL A 154 -13.03 -12.37 -2.63
CA VAL A 154 -14.11 -11.45 -2.18
C VAL A 154 -14.69 -11.92 -0.85
N SER A 155 -15.00 -13.21 -0.78
CA SER A 155 -15.63 -13.88 0.36
C SER A 155 -15.44 -15.40 0.22
N PRO A 156 -15.70 -16.20 1.26
CA PRO A 156 -15.70 -17.67 1.16
C PRO A 156 -16.37 -18.22 -0.09
N GLY A 157 -15.58 -18.94 -0.90
CA GLY A 157 -16.00 -19.55 -2.16
C GLY A 157 -16.18 -18.58 -3.33
N ARG A 158 -15.84 -17.29 -3.19
CA ARG A 158 -16.00 -16.28 -4.23
C ARG A 158 -14.69 -15.56 -4.50
N GLU A 159 -14.15 -15.82 -5.68
CA GLU A 159 -12.95 -15.16 -6.19
C GLU A 159 -13.31 -14.21 -7.33
N GLY A 160 -12.46 -13.21 -7.53
CA GLY A 160 -12.52 -12.27 -8.63
C GLY A 160 -11.17 -12.16 -9.32
N THR A 161 -11.18 -11.66 -10.54
CA THR A 161 -9.96 -11.35 -11.30
C THR A 161 -9.95 -9.86 -11.64
N ILE A 162 -8.82 -9.22 -11.38
CA ILE A 162 -8.49 -7.89 -11.89
C ILE A 162 -7.61 -8.07 -13.12
N VAL A 163 -7.94 -7.37 -14.21
CA VAL A 163 -7.11 -7.31 -15.42
C VAL A 163 -6.61 -5.89 -15.58
N PHE A 164 -5.28 -5.75 -15.62
CA PHE A 164 -4.58 -4.48 -15.78
C PHE A 164 -4.15 -4.33 -17.23
N GLU A 165 -4.48 -3.19 -17.82
CA GLU A 165 -4.15 -2.89 -19.21
C GLU A 165 -3.80 -1.41 -19.38
N THR A 166 -3.03 -1.12 -20.43
CA THR A 166 -2.73 0.25 -20.83
C THR A 166 -3.78 0.71 -21.85
N GLY A 167 -4.27 1.93 -21.71
CA GLY A 167 -5.21 2.53 -22.65
C GLY A 167 -5.00 4.04 -22.80
N GLU A 168 -6.00 4.72 -23.35
CA GLU A 168 -5.95 6.17 -23.57
C GLU A 168 -6.31 6.97 -22.31
N GLU A 169 -7.22 6.45 -21.48
CA GLU A 169 -7.72 7.09 -20.27
C GLU A 169 -7.71 6.14 -19.07
N ASP A 170 -7.53 6.71 -17.87
CA ASP A 170 -7.63 5.96 -16.62
C ASP A 170 -9.09 5.57 -16.34
N GLN A 171 -9.37 4.26 -16.27
CA GLN A 171 -10.73 3.76 -16.06
C GLN A 171 -10.73 2.49 -15.20
N VAL A 172 -11.75 2.34 -14.36
CA VAL A 172 -12.01 1.12 -13.59
C VAL A 172 -13.46 0.70 -13.78
N TYR A 173 -13.69 -0.47 -14.35
CA TYR A 173 -15.03 -0.98 -14.63
C TYR A 173 -15.09 -2.50 -14.59
N LYS A 174 -16.30 -3.05 -14.49
CA LYS A 174 -16.54 -4.50 -14.54
C LYS A 174 -16.96 -4.90 -15.94
N ASP A 175 -16.30 -5.91 -16.53
CA ASP A 175 -16.63 -6.39 -17.87
C ASP A 175 -17.83 -7.36 -17.88
N LYS A 176 -18.20 -7.81 -19.09
CA LYS A 176 -19.29 -8.76 -19.31
C LYS A 176 -19.04 -10.15 -18.71
N ASN A 177 -17.77 -10.51 -18.52
CA ASN A 177 -17.34 -11.77 -17.90
C ASN A 177 -17.29 -11.66 -16.36
N GLY A 178 -17.52 -10.47 -15.82
CA GLY A 178 -17.49 -10.16 -14.40
C GLY A 178 -16.10 -9.91 -13.83
N GLN A 179 -15.09 -9.74 -14.68
CA GLN A 179 -13.74 -9.34 -14.30
C GLN A 179 -13.69 -7.82 -14.05
N LEU A 180 -12.86 -7.39 -13.11
CA LEU A 180 -12.58 -5.98 -12.88
C LEU A 180 -11.46 -5.54 -13.83
N ARG A 181 -11.74 -4.62 -14.75
CA ARG A 181 -10.73 -4.06 -15.64
C ARG A 181 -10.24 -2.74 -15.10
N VAL A 182 -8.92 -2.58 -15.11
CA VAL A 182 -8.21 -1.38 -14.68
C VAL A 182 -7.36 -0.95 -15.87
N VAL A 183 -7.79 0.13 -16.50
CA VAL A 183 -7.09 0.77 -17.61
C VAL A 183 -6.25 1.90 -17.02
N SER A 184 -4.95 1.90 -17.30
CA SER A 184 -4.06 3.01 -16.99
C SER A 184 -3.70 3.74 -18.27
N ALA A 185 -3.87 5.06 -18.27
CA ALA A 185 -3.39 5.90 -19.36
C ALA A 185 -1.86 5.80 -19.41
N GLY A 186 -1.34 5.31 -20.55
CA GLY A 186 0.10 5.32 -20.77
C GLY A 186 0.61 6.75 -20.70
N LYS A 187 1.68 7.01 -19.95
CA LYS A 187 2.34 8.32 -19.98
C LYS A 187 2.85 8.53 -21.40
N LYS A 188 2.29 9.51 -22.13
CA LYS A 188 2.88 10.02 -23.37
C LYS A 188 4.26 10.56 -22.99
N THR A 189 5.30 9.82 -23.36
CA THR A 189 6.70 10.27 -23.31
C THR A 189 6.91 11.51 -24.15
#